data_AF-A0A1G2YYC0-F1
#
_entry.id   AF-A0A1G2YYC0-F1
#
_cell.length_a   1.000
_cell.length_b   1.000
_cell.length_c   1.000
_cell.angle_alpha   90.00
_cell.angle_beta   90.00
_cell.angle_gamma   90.00
#
_symmetry.space_group_name_H-M   'P 1'
#
loop_
_entity.id
_entity.type
_entity.pdbx_description
1 polymer ?
#
loop_
_entity_poly.entity_id
_entity_poly.type
_entity_poly.pdbx_seq_one_letter_code
_entity_poly.pdbx_strand_id
1 'polypeptide(L)'
;MENRTGTTFLIISAIAVCLSINPAVNGAYISFSRDAVIQDGDNYEGVYVYGNNTTVEIKGGNIGKLMSYDLSTVNVTGGHITNAQSFEQSTINISGGTVRVPNTSDAGSTINITGGTFWNIEAGSGELNMSGGQIAGLGIIAASGDGEVNITGYSFEYQPMPGQNDGRLTGFWPDGIPFSIDFRPGAYQLVTLHINSPGSAPIANAGRDQTIISAPGKITVVTLDGSASRDPDSYTLAYQWSWTVNASTYKEHGINPTIILPLGEHIIKLVVNDGRTDSQPDYVIIEVLTPAQQIKKLRDEKLLLLERIELTLEKEQQVISELDNRLDSGDYGDLTRDEITAAKQAVQAAILFEQESKVYLEQSTEHLKDAYKALDP
;
A
#
# COMPACT_ATOMS: atom_id res chain seq x y z
N MET A 1 69.45 -18.32 12.36
CA MET A 1 70.13 -17.04 12.08
C MET A 1 69.14 -16.15 11.35
N GLU A 2 69.02 -14.90 11.82
CA GLU A 2 68.29 -13.78 11.22
C GLU A 2 66.78 -13.98 11.01
N ASN A 3 65.89 -13.51 11.90
CA ASN A 3 65.64 -12.12 12.31
C ASN A 3 65.16 -11.24 11.15
N ARG A 4 63.84 -10.98 11.08
CA ARG A 4 63.32 -9.64 10.78
C ARG A 4 62.04 -9.37 11.57
N THR A 5 62.28 -8.66 12.65
CA THR A 5 61.40 -7.88 13.51
C THR A 5 60.63 -6.77 12.79
N GLY A 6 59.41 -6.53 13.27
CA GLY A 6 58.80 -5.20 13.38
C GLY A 6 57.34 -5.14 12.89
N THR A 7 56.36 -4.52 13.56
CA THR A 7 56.36 -3.72 14.79
C THR A 7 54.88 -3.49 15.20
N THR A 8 54.56 -3.90 16.43
CA THR A 8 53.67 -3.28 17.44
C THR A 8 52.35 -2.58 17.05
N PHE A 9 51.24 -3.04 17.64
CA PHE A 9 50.29 -2.14 18.31
C PHE A 9 49.95 -2.70 19.70
N LEU A 10 49.96 -1.80 20.69
CA LEU A 10 49.80 -2.10 22.11
C LEU A 10 48.51 -2.88 22.40
N ILE A 11 48.67 -4.07 22.99
CA ILE A 11 47.65 -4.69 23.83
C ILE A 11 47.71 -3.95 25.17
N ILE A 12 46.83 -2.95 25.38
CA ILE A 12 46.55 -2.47 26.72
C ILE A 12 45.46 -3.37 27.29
N SER A 13 45.95 -4.42 27.94
CA SER A 13 45.38 -5.07 29.12
C SER A 13 43.86 -5.03 29.23
N ALA A 14 43.23 -6.05 28.65
CA ALA A 14 41.96 -6.54 29.16
C ALA A 14 42.18 -7.00 30.61
N ILE A 15 42.01 -6.09 31.56
CA ILE A 15 41.58 -6.49 32.90
C ILE A 15 40.13 -6.88 32.74
N ALA A 16 39.93 -8.13 32.34
CA ALA A 16 38.71 -8.86 32.62
C ALA A 16 38.60 -8.93 34.14
N VAL A 17 37.99 -7.90 34.74
CA VAL A 17 37.33 -8.08 36.03
C VAL A 17 36.11 -8.93 35.72
N CYS A 18 36.35 -10.24 35.60
CA CYS A 18 35.32 -11.24 35.72
C CYS A 18 34.93 -11.25 37.22
N LEU A 19 34.17 -10.24 37.62
CA LEU A 19 33.34 -10.36 38.81
C LEU A 19 32.19 -11.28 38.41
N SER A 20 32.45 -12.57 38.52
CA SER A 20 31.38 -13.57 38.62
C SER A 20 30.64 -13.33 39.93
N ILE A 21 29.67 -12.41 39.91
CA ILE A 21 28.66 -12.35 40.95
C ILE A 21 27.50 -13.20 40.44
N ASN A 22 27.35 -14.41 40.97
CA ASN A 22 26.15 -15.22 40.83
C ASN A 22 26.05 -16.06 42.12
N PRO A 23 24.90 -16.22 42.80
CA PRO A 23 23.54 -16.05 42.30
C PRO A 23 22.67 -15.06 43.10
N ALA A 24 21.65 -14.53 42.45
CA ALA A 24 20.45 -13.92 43.05
C ALA A 24 20.70 -13.10 44.33
N VAL A 25 21.12 -11.84 44.19
CA VAL A 25 20.95 -10.89 45.29
C VAL A 25 19.45 -10.63 45.41
N ASN A 26 18.75 -11.46 46.17
CA ASN A 26 17.39 -11.21 46.59
C ASN A 26 17.34 -9.80 47.21
N GLY A 27 16.78 -8.83 46.48
CA GLY A 27 16.54 -7.49 47.03
C GLY A 27 17.61 -6.41 46.72
N ALA A 28 18.50 -6.57 45.73
CA ALA A 28 19.49 -5.52 45.44
C ALA A 28 18.96 -4.34 44.62
N TYR A 29 19.39 -3.13 44.99
CA TYR A 29 19.30 -1.94 44.15
C TYR A 29 20.63 -1.73 43.40
N ILE A 30 20.57 -1.52 42.08
CA ILE A 30 21.74 -1.30 41.21
C ILE A 30 21.55 -0.06 40.35
N SER A 31 22.65 0.65 40.06
CA SER A 31 22.65 1.83 39.19
C SER A 31 23.67 1.71 38.08
N PHE A 32 23.29 2.10 36.88
CA PHE A 32 24.14 2.13 35.69
C PHE A 32 24.30 3.56 35.19
N SER A 33 25.54 3.95 34.90
CA SER A 33 25.89 5.22 34.23
C SER A 33 26.79 4.98 33.00
N ARG A 34 26.86 3.72 32.57
CA ARG A 34 27.57 3.19 31.41
C ARG A 34 26.84 1.96 30.91
N ASP A 35 27.12 1.57 29.68
CA ASP A 35 26.46 0.44 29.04
C ASP A 35 26.57 -0.85 29.86
N ALA A 36 25.47 -1.58 29.93
CA ALA A 36 25.39 -2.81 30.72
C ALA A 36 24.39 -3.80 30.13
N VAL A 37 24.47 -5.04 30.61
CA VAL A 37 23.53 -6.10 30.25
C VAL A 37 23.04 -6.81 31.51
N ILE A 38 21.72 -6.91 31.67
CA ILE A 38 21.08 -7.75 32.67
C ILE A 38 20.68 -9.06 32.00
N GLN A 39 21.09 -10.17 32.60
CA GLN A 39 20.94 -11.52 32.04
C GLN A 39 19.77 -12.27 32.68
N ASP A 40 19.40 -13.39 32.07
CA ASP A 40 18.42 -14.28 32.69
C ASP A 40 18.95 -14.90 33.99
N GLY A 41 18.06 -15.03 34.98
CA GLY A 41 18.40 -15.45 36.34
C GLY A 41 18.86 -14.34 37.29
N ASP A 42 19.11 -13.12 36.79
CA ASP A 42 19.37 -11.96 37.64
C ASP A 42 18.12 -11.58 38.44
N ASN A 43 18.30 -11.08 39.67
CA ASN A 43 17.21 -10.62 40.52
C ASN A 43 17.60 -9.29 41.19
N TYR A 44 16.80 -8.25 40.95
CA TYR A 44 17.03 -6.90 41.49
C TYR A 44 15.74 -6.33 42.04
N GLU A 45 15.80 -5.69 43.21
CA GLU A 45 14.68 -4.89 43.73
C GLU A 45 14.54 -3.58 42.96
N GLY A 46 15.65 -2.99 42.52
CA GLY A 46 15.65 -1.80 41.70
C GLY A 46 16.86 -1.68 40.79
N VAL A 47 16.63 -1.19 39.59
CA VAL A 47 17.59 -0.90 38.54
C VAL A 47 17.39 0.55 38.14
N TYR A 48 18.43 1.36 38.27
CA TYR A 48 18.42 2.77 37.91
C TYR A 48 19.42 3.03 36.78
N VAL A 49 19.02 3.72 35.73
CA VAL A 49 19.87 3.99 34.56
C VAL A 49 19.97 5.50 34.36
N TYR A 50 21.20 5.99 34.27
CA TYR A 50 21.53 7.42 34.17
C TYR A 50 22.49 7.67 33.00
N GLY A 51 22.57 8.92 32.57
CA GLY A 51 23.55 9.43 31.62
C GLY A 51 23.09 9.52 30.17
N ASN A 52 23.67 10.47 29.43
CA ASN A 52 23.17 10.94 28.14
C ASN A 52 23.44 10.02 26.93
N ASN A 53 24.09 8.87 27.15
CA ASN A 53 24.42 7.90 26.09
C ASN A 53 24.65 6.50 26.68
N THR A 54 23.98 6.21 27.80
CA THR A 54 24.06 4.91 28.47
C THR A 54 23.00 4.00 27.89
N THR A 55 23.40 2.80 27.44
CA THR A 55 22.47 1.77 26.96
C THR A 55 22.49 0.54 27.86
N VAL A 56 21.34 0.18 28.44
CA VAL A 56 21.21 -1.04 29.24
C VAL A 56 20.31 -2.04 28.51
N GLU A 57 20.87 -3.22 28.24
CA GLU A 57 20.15 -4.33 27.61
C GLU A 57 19.61 -5.28 28.68
N ILE A 58 18.30 -5.46 28.75
CA ILE A 58 17.64 -6.39 29.65
C ILE A 58 17.15 -7.59 28.84
N LYS A 59 17.85 -8.71 29.01
CA LYS A 59 17.58 -9.96 28.29
C LYS A 59 16.73 -10.94 29.08
N GLY A 60 16.65 -10.78 30.40
CA GLY A 60 15.99 -11.72 31.31
C GLY A 60 15.99 -11.24 32.76
N GLY A 61 15.69 -12.14 33.70
CA GLY A 61 15.74 -11.87 35.13
C GLY A 61 14.45 -11.29 35.73
N ASN A 62 14.47 -11.00 37.02
CA ASN A 62 13.35 -10.47 37.79
C ASN A 62 13.72 -9.10 38.41
N ILE A 63 13.00 -8.05 38.02
CA ILE A 63 13.30 -6.67 38.40
C ILE A 63 12.07 -6.08 39.08
N GLY A 64 12.23 -5.59 40.31
CA GLY A 64 11.17 -4.88 41.02
C GLY A 64 10.89 -3.52 40.37
N LYS A 65 11.87 -2.62 40.36
CA LYS A 65 11.76 -1.29 39.77
C LYS A 65 12.82 -1.11 38.70
N LEU A 66 12.43 -0.67 37.52
CA LEU A 66 13.32 -0.17 36.49
C LEU A 66 13.05 1.32 36.32
N MET A 67 14.06 2.16 36.47
CA MET A 67 13.94 3.61 36.29
C MET A 67 15.06 4.11 35.39
N SER A 68 14.71 4.78 34.30
CA SER A 68 15.67 5.45 33.40
C SER A 68 15.54 6.96 33.53
N TYR A 69 16.67 7.65 33.47
CA TYR A 69 16.81 9.11 33.60
C TYR A 69 17.74 9.64 32.49
N ASP A 70 17.89 10.96 32.39
CA ASP A 70 18.70 11.67 31.40
C ASP A 70 18.38 11.23 29.96
N LEU A 71 19.32 11.28 29.01
CA LEU A 71 19.15 10.68 27.67
C LEU A 71 19.56 9.19 27.63
N SER A 72 19.30 8.42 28.69
CA SER A 72 19.64 7.00 28.69
C SER A 72 18.65 6.17 27.88
N THR A 73 19.10 5.01 27.40
CA THR A 73 18.28 4.04 26.67
C THR A 73 18.28 2.71 27.40
N VAL A 74 17.10 2.12 27.60
CA VAL A 74 16.96 0.76 28.12
C VAL A 74 16.20 -0.09 27.12
N ASN A 75 16.79 -1.21 26.72
CA ASN A 75 16.19 -2.13 25.75
C ASN A 75 15.78 -3.41 26.47
N VAL A 76 14.48 -3.68 26.54
CA VAL A 76 13.89 -4.85 27.18
C VAL A 76 13.47 -5.85 26.13
N THR A 77 14.12 -7.01 26.14
CA THR A 77 13.85 -8.14 25.23
C THR A 77 13.31 -9.37 25.98
N GLY A 78 13.46 -9.43 27.31
CA GLY A 78 12.99 -10.53 28.16
C GLY A 78 12.99 -10.17 29.65
N GLY A 79 12.54 -11.12 30.48
CA GLY A 79 12.48 -10.97 31.95
C GLY A 79 11.11 -10.55 32.49
N HIS A 80 11.01 -10.46 33.81
CA HIS A 80 9.82 -9.99 34.54
C HIS A 80 10.15 -8.68 35.26
N ILE A 81 9.45 -7.61 34.89
CA ILE A 81 9.64 -6.28 35.46
C ILE A 81 8.33 -5.84 36.12
N THR A 82 8.37 -5.52 37.40
CA THR A 82 7.15 -5.14 38.14
C THR A 82 6.74 -3.70 37.87
N ASN A 83 7.70 -2.78 37.70
CA ASN A 83 7.43 -1.38 37.39
C ASN A 83 8.59 -0.83 36.53
N ALA A 84 8.29 -0.31 35.35
CA ALA A 84 9.27 0.31 34.47
C ALA A 84 8.88 1.76 34.26
N GLN A 85 9.79 2.69 34.56
CA GLN A 85 9.52 4.12 34.50
C GLN A 85 10.61 4.85 33.72
N SER A 86 10.21 5.63 32.72
CA SER A 86 11.09 6.58 32.06
C SER A 86 10.87 7.98 32.65
N PHE A 87 11.98 8.64 32.96
CA PHE A 87 12.05 10.03 33.41
C PHE A 87 12.92 10.82 32.45
N GLU A 88 12.74 12.13 32.45
CA GLU A 88 13.49 13.08 31.65
C GLU A 88 13.51 12.66 30.18
N GLN A 89 14.58 12.89 29.43
CA GLN A 89 14.66 12.54 28.01
C GLN A 89 15.03 11.07 27.73
N SER A 90 14.71 10.17 28.67
CA SER A 90 15.14 8.77 28.59
C SER A 90 14.16 7.94 27.77
N THR A 91 14.67 6.86 27.19
CA THR A 91 13.89 5.95 26.36
C THR A 91 13.93 4.54 26.93
N ILE A 92 12.76 3.92 27.10
CA ILE A 92 12.66 2.48 27.32
C ILE A 92 12.01 1.83 26.10
N ASN A 93 12.74 0.95 25.41
CA ASN A 93 12.22 0.16 24.30
C ASN A 93 11.87 -1.23 24.80
N ILE A 94 10.64 -1.68 24.60
CA ILE A 94 10.15 -2.99 25.03
C ILE A 94 9.72 -3.77 23.80
N SER A 95 10.36 -4.91 23.60
CA SER A 95 10.08 -5.83 22.49
C SER A 95 9.71 -7.24 22.96
N GLY A 96 9.92 -7.56 24.24
CA GLY A 96 9.62 -8.85 24.84
C GLY A 96 9.66 -8.83 26.37
N GLY A 97 9.40 -9.99 26.99
CA GLY A 97 9.27 -10.12 28.45
C GLY A 97 7.90 -9.70 28.98
N THR A 98 7.77 -9.68 30.31
CA THR A 98 6.56 -9.25 31.02
C THR A 98 6.87 -7.99 31.81
N VAL A 99 6.19 -6.89 31.51
CA VAL A 99 6.33 -5.63 32.26
C VAL A 99 4.96 -5.27 32.84
N ARG A 100 4.82 -5.37 34.17
CA ARG A 100 3.51 -5.22 34.80
C ARG A 100 2.97 -3.79 34.63
N VAL A 101 3.78 -2.77 34.86
CA VAL A 101 3.39 -1.35 34.70
C VAL A 101 4.54 -0.55 34.07
N PRO A 102 4.60 -0.42 32.73
CA PRO A 102 5.35 0.66 32.09
C PRO A 102 4.67 2.01 32.33
N ASN A 103 5.46 3.04 32.64
CA ASN A 103 5.00 4.39 32.96
C ASN A 103 5.96 5.47 32.43
N THR A 104 5.46 6.43 31.66
CA THR A 104 6.22 7.65 31.27
C THR A 104 6.01 8.76 32.31
N SER A 105 7.06 9.33 32.89
CA SER A 105 6.88 10.26 34.02
C SER A 105 6.77 11.74 33.62
N ASP A 106 7.47 12.20 32.58
CA ASP A 106 7.52 13.63 32.20
C ASP A 106 7.61 13.86 30.67
N ALA A 107 7.45 15.12 30.24
CA ALA A 107 7.32 15.56 28.85
C ALA A 107 8.54 15.33 27.93
N GLY A 108 9.63 14.76 28.44
CA GLY A 108 10.76 14.30 27.61
C GLY A 108 10.83 12.78 27.45
N SER A 109 10.09 12.03 28.28
CA SER A 109 10.31 10.61 28.48
C SER A 109 9.55 9.79 27.46
N THR A 110 10.19 8.72 26.96
CA THR A 110 9.62 7.88 25.91
C THR A 110 9.59 6.42 26.32
N ILE A 111 8.47 5.74 26.06
CA ILE A 111 8.41 4.28 26.07
C ILE A 111 7.92 3.82 24.70
N ASN A 112 8.71 2.96 24.05
CA ASN A 112 8.34 2.34 22.77
C ASN A 112 8.03 0.86 23.00
N ILE A 113 6.86 0.39 22.61
CA ILE A 113 6.39 -0.98 22.76
C ILE A 113 6.16 -1.58 21.38
N THR A 114 6.91 -2.63 21.08
CA THR A 114 6.79 -3.41 19.83
C THR A 114 6.34 -4.85 20.09
N GLY A 115 6.39 -5.31 21.35
CA GLY A 115 6.02 -6.66 21.79
C GLY A 115 6.13 -6.84 23.30
N GLY A 116 5.84 -8.03 23.81
CA GLY A 116 5.81 -8.35 25.25
C GLY A 116 4.39 -8.36 25.85
N THR A 117 4.31 -8.65 27.15
CA THR A 117 3.04 -8.75 27.90
C THR A 117 3.00 -7.73 29.04
N PHE A 118 1.88 -7.03 29.16
CA PHE A 118 1.68 -5.92 30.08
C PHE A 118 0.46 -6.14 30.95
N TRP A 119 0.46 -5.66 32.20
CA TRP A 119 -0.71 -5.75 33.07
C TRP A 119 -1.51 -4.45 33.15
N ASN A 120 -0.85 -3.31 33.15
CA ASN A 120 -1.42 -2.00 32.89
C ASN A 120 -0.36 -1.21 32.13
N ILE A 121 -0.76 -0.23 31.34
CA ILE A 121 0.18 0.74 30.79
C ILE A 121 -0.21 2.11 31.28
N GLU A 122 0.73 2.86 31.82
CA GLU A 122 0.50 4.20 32.33
C GLU A 122 1.20 5.23 31.44
N ALA A 123 0.47 6.21 30.94
CA ALA A 123 1.03 7.40 30.35
C ALA A 123 0.96 8.52 31.39
N GLY A 124 2.10 8.99 31.90
CA GLY A 124 2.17 10.24 32.66
C GLY A 124 2.23 11.39 31.67
N SER A 125 3.23 12.27 31.75
CA SER A 125 3.32 13.42 30.84
C SER A 125 4.23 13.20 29.61
N GLY A 126 4.75 11.98 29.41
CA GLY A 126 5.64 11.63 28.29
C GLY A 126 4.95 10.96 27.11
N GLU A 127 5.75 10.43 26.18
CA GLU A 127 5.29 9.80 24.94
C GLU A 127 5.35 8.26 25.04
N LEU A 128 4.21 7.61 24.79
CA LEU A 128 4.09 6.16 24.72
C LEU A 128 3.74 5.76 23.29
N ASN A 129 4.66 5.06 22.62
CA ASN A 129 4.47 4.55 21.28
C ASN A 129 4.25 3.04 21.31
N MET A 130 3.18 2.55 20.69
CA MET A 130 2.85 1.13 20.65
C MET A 130 2.65 0.65 19.21
N SER A 131 3.30 -0.44 18.83
CA SER A 131 3.12 -1.12 17.54
C SER A 131 2.76 -2.61 17.61
N GLY A 132 2.68 -3.15 18.84
CA GLY A 132 2.32 -4.54 19.12
C GLY A 132 2.31 -4.85 20.62
N GLY A 133 2.06 -6.12 20.99
CA GLY A 133 2.08 -6.60 22.38
C GLY A 133 0.71 -6.99 22.94
N GLN A 134 0.74 -7.61 24.12
CA GLN A 134 -0.45 -8.11 24.84
C GLN A 134 -0.70 -7.29 26.10
N ILE A 135 -1.93 -6.83 26.29
CA ILE A 135 -2.32 -6.05 27.47
C ILE A 135 -3.33 -6.88 28.27
N ALA A 136 -3.04 -7.13 29.53
CA ALA A 136 -3.98 -7.65 30.51
C ALA A 136 -4.49 -6.50 31.39
N GLY A 137 -5.32 -6.81 32.38
CA GLY A 137 -5.61 -5.90 33.49
C GLY A 137 -6.48 -4.72 33.12
N LEU A 138 -6.08 -3.52 33.56
CA LEU A 138 -6.92 -2.32 33.44
C LEU A 138 -6.78 -1.59 32.10
N GLY A 139 -5.84 -2.00 31.25
CA GLY A 139 -5.60 -1.36 29.96
C GLY A 139 -4.59 -0.22 30.03
N ILE A 140 -4.84 0.82 29.24
CA ILE A 140 -4.00 2.03 29.16
C ILE A 140 -4.63 3.12 30.04
N ILE A 141 -3.87 3.67 30.98
CA ILE A 141 -4.29 4.62 32.00
C ILE A 141 -3.45 5.91 31.87
N ALA A 142 -4.06 7.08 32.02
CA ALA A 142 -3.33 8.34 32.17
C ALA A 142 -3.15 8.66 33.66
N ALA A 143 -1.89 8.78 34.12
CA ALA A 143 -1.58 9.03 35.52
C ALA A 143 -1.48 10.54 35.86
N SER A 144 -1.03 11.38 34.93
CA SER A 144 -0.89 12.84 35.13
C SER A 144 -0.53 13.60 33.85
N GLY A 145 -1.36 14.56 33.44
CA GLY A 145 -0.97 15.60 32.46
C GLY A 145 -0.85 15.12 31.01
N ASP A 146 -0.42 16.02 30.13
CA ASP A 146 -0.55 16.02 28.65
C ASP A 146 0.21 14.90 27.89
N GLY A 147 0.42 13.72 28.49
CA GLY A 147 1.09 12.60 27.85
C GLY A 147 0.36 12.09 26.61
N GLU A 148 1.16 11.65 25.65
CA GLU A 148 0.68 11.22 24.33
C GLU A 148 0.80 9.70 24.22
N VAL A 149 -0.28 9.05 23.80
CA VAL A 149 -0.30 7.62 23.50
C VAL A 149 -0.54 7.44 22.00
N ASN A 150 0.51 6.99 21.31
CA ASN A 150 0.50 6.70 19.89
C ASN A 150 0.38 5.19 19.69
N ILE A 151 -0.64 4.74 18.96
CA ILE A 151 -0.82 3.32 18.63
C ILE A 151 -0.75 3.17 17.10
N THR A 152 0.10 2.26 16.64
CA THR A 152 0.33 1.84 15.25
C THR A 152 0.39 0.28 15.20
N GLY A 153 0.49 -0.39 14.05
CA GLY A 153 0.87 -1.82 13.94
C GLY A 153 -0.10 -2.93 14.44
N TYR A 154 -0.12 -4.12 13.82
CA TYR A 154 -1.20 -5.13 13.99
C TYR A 154 -0.98 -6.15 15.13
N SER A 155 -2.05 -6.88 15.47
CA SER A 155 -2.06 -8.00 16.45
C SER A 155 -2.05 -7.60 17.92
N PHE A 156 -2.84 -6.59 18.29
CA PHE A 156 -3.09 -6.32 19.71
C PHE A 156 -4.02 -7.35 20.33
N GLU A 157 -3.67 -7.84 21.51
CA GLU A 157 -4.53 -8.68 22.34
C GLU A 157 -4.81 -7.95 23.66
N TYR A 158 -6.10 -7.83 24.01
CA TYR A 158 -6.51 -7.26 25.29
C TYR A 158 -7.37 -8.24 26.11
N GLN A 159 -6.94 -8.51 27.33
CA GLN A 159 -7.59 -9.39 28.31
C GLN A 159 -8.12 -8.56 29.50
N PRO A 160 -9.40 -8.12 29.47
CA PRO A 160 -9.99 -7.30 30.54
C PRO A 160 -10.23 -8.07 31.84
N MET A 161 -10.26 -7.33 32.96
CA MET A 161 -10.68 -7.86 34.26
C MET A 161 -12.21 -7.88 34.42
N PRO A 162 -12.84 -9.07 34.57
CA PRO A 162 -14.29 -9.18 34.76
C PRO A 162 -14.78 -8.36 35.97
N GLY A 163 -15.72 -7.43 35.75
CA GLY A 163 -16.34 -6.64 36.81
C GLY A 163 -15.50 -5.48 37.38
N GLN A 164 -14.30 -5.24 36.85
CA GLN A 164 -13.50 -4.02 37.12
C GLN A 164 -13.47 -3.12 35.89
N ASN A 165 -13.24 -3.69 34.70
CA ASN A 165 -13.20 -2.97 33.43
C ASN A 165 -13.95 -3.76 32.35
N ASP A 166 -15.02 -3.19 31.80
CA ASP A 166 -15.73 -3.76 30.65
C ASP A 166 -15.26 -3.03 29.39
N GLY A 167 -14.11 -3.46 28.89
CA GLY A 167 -13.42 -2.84 27.77
C GLY A 167 -12.89 -3.82 26.73
N ARG A 168 -12.63 -3.34 25.52
CA ARG A 168 -12.16 -4.12 24.38
C ARG A 168 -11.28 -3.27 23.47
N LEU A 169 -9.99 -3.58 23.37
CA LEU A 169 -9.04 -3.02 22.41
C LEU A 169 -8.88 -3.98 21.21
N THR A 170 -9.17 -3.49 20.02
CA THR A 170 -9.07 -4.11 18.71
C THR A 170 -8.36 -3.14 17.78
N GLY A 171 -7.89 -3.59 16.64
CA GLY A 171 -6.76 -2.96 15.96
C GLY A 171 -6.73 -3.31 14.49
N PHE A 172 -6.43 -2.31 13.66
CA PHE A 172 -5.93 -2.38 12.30
C PHE A 172 -5.62 -0.91 11.88
N TRP A 173 -4.90 -0.72 10.78
CA TRP A 173 -3.87 0.33 10.62
C TRP A 173 -4.17 1.37 9.53
N PRO A 174 -3.27 2.38 9.32
CA PRO A 174 -3.37 3.60 8.51
C PRO A 174 -4.17 3.62 7.20
N ASP A 175 -4.43 2.49 6.59
CA ASP A 175 -4.92 2.31 5.24
C ASP A 175 -6.31 1.64 5.17
N GLY A 176 -7.12 1.77 6.22
CA GLY A 176 -8.56 1.44 6.18
C GLY A 176 -8.90 0.05 6.74
N ILE A 177 -7.93 -0.58 7.39
CA ILE A 177 -8.12 -1.87 8.05
C ILE A 177 -8.63 -1.54 9.50
N PRO A 178 -9.64 -2.23 10.13
CA PRO A 178 -10.35 -1.79 11.40
C PRO A 178 -9.68 -1.72 12.85
N PHE A 179 -9.62 -0.57 13.49
CA PHE A 179 -9.56 -0.36 14.97
C PHE A 179 -10.59 -1.05 15.90
N SER A 180 -10.55 -0.89 17.23
CA SER A 180 -11.66 -0.44 18.13
C SER A 180 -11.36 -0.68 19.61
N ILE A 181 -11.40 0.37 20.44
CA ILE A 181 -10.91 0.37 21.84
C ILE A 181 -11.98 0.91 22.79
N ASP A 182 -12.48 0.13 23.76
CA ASP A 182 -13.33 0.62 24.87
C ASP A 182 -12.81 0.16 26.23
N PHE A 183 -13.04 0.89 27.33
CA PHE A 183 -12.56 0.52 28.68
C PHE A 183 -13.27 1.27 29.81
N ARG A 184 -14.36 0.77 30.45
CA ARG A 184 -14.99 1.42 31.66
C ARG A 184 -15.77 0.42 32.55
N PRO A 185 -16.01 0.61 33.88
CA PRO A 185 -16.41 1.88 34.54
C PRO A 185 -15.66 2.31 35.82
N GLY A 186 -15.20 3.58 35.82
CA GLY A 186 -14.42 4.25 36.87
C GLY A 186 -13.31 5.19 36.35
N ALA A 187 -13.11 5.25 35.02
CA ALA A 187 -12.07 5.97 34.29
C ALA A 187 -11.50 7.24 34.97
N TYR A 188 -10.38 7.07 35.67
CA TYR A 188 -9.57 8.18 36.14
C TYR A 188 -8.72 8.69 34.98
N GLN A 189 -9.16 9.85 34.48
CA GLN A 189 -8.64 10.73 33.41
C GLN A 189 -8.79 10.26 31.95
N LEU A 190 -9.37 11.16 31.14
CA LEU A 190 -9.58 11.00 29.70
C LEU A 190 -8.22 10.79 29.02
N VAL A 191 -8.01 9.64 28.41
CA VAL A 191 -7.02 9.48 27.34
C VAL A 191 -7.64 10.06 26.08
N THR A 192 -7.07 11.16 25.56
CA THR A 192 -7.36 11.62 24.20
C THR A 192 -6.51 10.79 23.26
N LEU A 193 -7.10 9.74 22.68
CA LEU A 193 -6.43 8.92 21.67
C LEU A 193 -6.44 9.66 20.33
N HIS A 194 -5.27 10.05 19.83
CA HIS A 194 -5.12 10.59 18.47
C HIS A 194 -4.90 9.43 17.49
N ILE A 195 -5.96 9.07 16.76
CA ILE A 195 -5.88 8.06 15.69
C ILE A 195 -5.50 8.78 14.39
N ASN A 196 -4.28 8.58 13.92
CA ASN A 196 -3.82 9.11 12.63
C ASN A 196 -3.90 8.02 11.55
N SER A 197 -5.04 7.95 10.83
CA SER A 197 -5.18 7.13 9.61
C SER A 197 -5.03 8.04 8.37
N PRO A 198 -4.05 7.83 7.47
CA PRO A 198 -3.89 8.57 6.23
C PRO A 198 -5.07 8.45 5.24
N GLY A 199 -5.98 7.49 5.44
CA GLY A 199 -7.15 7.31 4.56
C GLY A 199 -6.82 6.43 3.36
N SER A 200 -7.85 5.98 2.65
CA SER A 200 -7.71 5.24 1.39
C SER A 200 -7.25 6.20 0.29
N ALA A 201 -6.26 5.80 -0.51
CA ALA A 201 -5.86 6.62 -1.65
C ALA A 201 -7.02 6.79 -2.64
N PRO A 202 -7.17 7.98 -3.24
CA PRO A 202 -8.24 8.21 -4.19
C PRO A 202 -8.01 7.44 -5.49
N ILE A 203 -9.07 7.27 -6.28
CA ILE A 203 -9.06 6.53 -7.54
C ILE A 203 -9.28 7.53 -8.69
N ALA A 204 -8.23 7.75 -9.49
CA ALA A 204 -8.32 8.54 -10.71
C ALA A 204 -9.11 7.78 -11.79
N ASN A 205 -9.91 8.52 -12.56
CA ASN A 205 -10.54 8.07 -13.79
C ASN A 205 -10.41 9.17 -14.85
N ALA A 206 -9.57 8.95 -15.87
CA ALA A 206 -9.24 9.91 -16.91
C ALA A 206 -10.27 9.97 -18.06
N GLY A 207 -11.29 9.11 -18.03
CA GLY A 207 -12.30 8.98 -19.07
C GLY A 207 -11.91 7.99 -20.17
N ARG A 208 -12.73 7.91 -21.23
CA ARG A 208 -12.44 7.09 -22.43
C ARG A 208 -11.53 7.83 -23.40
N ASP A 209 -10.75 7.05 -24.14
CA ASP A 209 -9.98 7.52 -25.29
C ASP A 209 -10.84 8.26 -26.32
N GLN A 210 -10.26 9.27 -26.95
CA GLN A 210 -10.96 10.17 -27.86
C GLN A 210 -10.22 10.28 -29.19
N THR A 211 -10.98 10.31 -30.29
CA THR A 211 -10.47 10.66 -31.62
C THR A 211 -11.13 11.96 -32.06
N ILE A 212 -10.32 12.98 -32.39
CA ILE A 212 -10.79 14.31 -32.76
C ILE A 212 -10.28 14.65 -34.15
N ILE A 213 -11.21 15.01 -35.04
CA ILE A 213 -10.88 15.44 -36.40
C ILE A 213 -10.66 16.95 -36.41
N SER A 214 -9.46 17.38 -36.81
CA SER A 214 -9.07 18.78 -36.88
C SER A 214 -8.59 19.17 -38.27
N ALA A 215 -8.87 20.41 -38.68
CA ALA A 215 -8.39 20.91 -39.96
C ALA A 215 -6.85 21.05 -39.96
N PRO A 216 -6.16 20.80 -41.08
CA PRO A 216 -4.72 20.96 -41.18
C PRO A 216 -4.26 22.35 -40.69
N GLY A 217 -3.20 22.39 -39.87
CA GLY A 217 -2.61 23.63 -39.36
C GLY A 217 -3.44 24.37 -38.29
N LYS A 218 -4.54 23.78 -37.79
CA LYS A 218 -5.28 24.34 -36.66
C LYS A 218 -4.86 23.70 -35.33
N ILE A 219 -4.93 24.51 -34.27
CA ILE A 219 -4.85 24.05 -32.89
C ILE A 219 -6.18 23.40 -32.49
N THR A 220 -6.13 22.24 -31.85
CA THR A 220 -7.33 21.49 -31.45
C THR A 220 -7.59 21.68 -29.97
N VAL A 221 -8.77 22.20 -29.64
CA VAL A 221 -9.23 22.35 -28.27
C VAL A 221 -9.88 21.06 -27.82
N VAL A 222 -9.44 20.51 -26.68
CA VAL A 222 -9.93 19.24 -26.14
C VAL A 222 -10.34 19.41 -24.69
N THR A 223 -11.53 18.94 -24.34
CA THR A 223 -12.00 18.90 -22.95
C THR A 223 -11.73 17.51 -22.37
N LEU A 224 -11.00 17.47 -21.26
CA LEU A 224 -10.80 16.26 -20.47
C LEU A 224 -11.97 16.08 -19.50
N ASP A 225 -12.22 14.85 -19.06
CA ASP A 225 -13.29 14.55 -18.11
C ASP A 225 -12.80 13.61 -17.02
N GLY A 226 -12.50 14.19 -15.86
CA GLY A 226 -12.08 13.45 -14.67
C GLY A 226 -13.23 13.12 -13.72
N SER A 227 -14.48 13.48 -14.07
CA SER A 227 -15.61 13.52 -13.11
C SER A 227 -15.99 12.16 -12.52
N ALA A 228 -15.55 11.06 -13.13
CA ALA A 228 -15.74 9.71 -12.61
C ALA A 228 -14.68 9.29 -11.56
N SER A 229 -13.71 10.15 -11.27
CA SER A 229 -12.73 9.95 -10.18
C SER A 229 -13.45 9.99 -8.84
N ARG A 230 -12.98 9.19 -7.88
CA ARG A 230 -13.66 9.06 -6.57
C ARG A 230 -12.68 8.81 -5.44
N ASP A 231 -13.04 9.34 -4.28
CA ASP A 231 -12.39 9.03 -3.03
C ASP A 231 -13.23 8.01 -2.24
N PRO A 232 -12.67 6.87 -1.80
CA PRO A 232 -13.41 5.90 -0.99
C PRO A 232 -13.95 6.47 0.33
N ASP A 233 -13.25 7.45 0.91
CA ASP A 233 -13.60 8.10 2.17
C ASP A 233 -14.41 9.40 1.97
N SER A 234 -14.81 9.68 0.72
CA SER A 234 -15.59 10.84 0.31
C SER A 234 -14.91 12.19 0.57
N TYR A 235 -13.58 12.24 0.63
CA TYR A 235 -12.84 13.49 0.64
C TYR A 235 -12.92 14.23 -0.70
N THR A 236 -12.78 15.55 -0.64
CA THR A 236 -12.75 16.40 -1.85
C THR A 236 -11.47 16.16 -2.63
N LEU A 237 -11.60 15.94 -3.94
CA LEU A 237 -10.46 15.67 -4.82
C LEU A 237 -9.91 16.93 -5.50
N ALA A 238 -8.59 17.09 -5.47
CA ALA A 238 -7.82 17.92 -6.38
C ALA A 238 -7.36 17.09 -7.59
N TYR A 239 -7.34 17.71 -8.77
CA TYR A 239 -7.06 17.04 -10.04
C TYR A 239 -5.81 17.63 -10.67
N GLN A 240 -4.89 16.78 -11.10
CA GLN A 240 -3.70 17.16 -11.84
C GLN A 240 -3.56 16.31 -13.10
N TRP A 241 -3.69 16.99 -14.23
CA TRP A 241 -3.45 16.43 -15.55
C TRP A 241 -2.04 16.75 -16.00
N SER A 242 -1.41 15.85 -16.75
CA SER A 242 -0.09 16.07 -17.34
C SER A 242 0.10 15.31 -18.63
N TRP A 243 0.83 15.89 -19.58
CA TRP A 243 1.13 15.27 -20.87
C TRP A 243 2.43 15.84 -21.44
N THR A 244 2.99 15.17 -22.45
CA THR A 244 4.24 15.59 -23.09
C THR A 244 4.06 15.75 -24.58
N VAL A 245 4.51 16.90 -25.12
CA VAL A 245 4.56 17.17 -26.57
C VAL A 245 5.96 17.68 -26.88
N ASN A 246 6.63 17.08 -27.87
CA ASN A 246 7.98 17.49 -28.30
C ASN A 246 8.98 17.65 -27.13
N ALA A 247 9.02 16.66 -26.24
CA ALA A 247 9.83 16.65 -24.99
C ALA A 247 9.49 17.74 -23.95
N SER A 248 8.48 18.57 -24.20
CA SER A 248 7.97 19.55 -23.23
C SER A 248 6.80 18.95 -22.46
N THR A 249 6.84 19.04 -21.14
CA THR A 249 5.76 18.56 -20.26
C THR A 249 4.83 19.70 -19.89
N TYR A 250 3.54 19.47 -20.05
CA TYR A 250 2.46 20.40 -19.74
C TYR A 250 1.63 19.83 -18.58
N LYS A 251 0.98 20.73 -17.83
CA LYS A 251 0.10 20.38 -16.71
C LYS A 251 -1.14 21.26 -16.73
N GLU A 252 -2.25 20.73 -16.26
CA GLU A 252 -3.49 21.47 -16.07
C GLU A 252 -4.27 20.93 -14.86
N HIS A 253 -5.13 21.75 -14.28
CA HIS A 253 -5.87 21.40 -13.07
C HIS A 253 -7.39 21.48 -13.25
N GLY A 254 -8.11 20.78 -12.37
CA GLY A 254 -9.57 20.78 -12.34
C GLY A 254 -10.18 19.49 -12.89
N ILE A 255 -11.50 19.35 -12.67
CA ILE A 255 -12.24 18.13 -13.03
C ILE A 255 -12.27 17.97 -14.56
N ASN A 256 -12.67 19.04 -15.26
CA ASN A 256 -12.87 19.05 -16.71
C ASN A 256 -12.10 20.18 -17.40
N PRO A 257 -10.76 20.19 -17.35
CA PRO A 257 -9.98 21.25 -17.99
C PRO A 257 -10.06 21.15 -19.50
N THR A 258 -9.76 22.28 -20.15
CA THR A 258 -9.65 22.36 -21.60
C THR A 258 -8.19 22.59 -21.98
N ILE A 259 -7.65 21.70 -22.82
CA ILE A 259 -6.25 21.72 -23.26
C ILE A 259 -6.17 21.91 -24.79
N ILE A 260 -4.96 22.19 -25.27
CA ILE A 260 -4.67 22.30 -26.70
C ILE A 260 -3.68 21.23 -27.09
N LEU A 261 -4.03 20.44 -28.11
CA LEU A 261 -3.18 19.37 -28.64
C LEU A 261 -2.91 19.58 -30.14
N PRO A 262 -1.67 19.35 -30.60
CA PRO A 262 -1.37 19.30 -32.04
C PRO A 262 -1.87 17.99 -32.66
N LEU A 263 -1.73 17.85 -33.98
CA LEU A 263 -1.96 16.59 -34.67
C LEU A 263 -1.07 15.47 -34.11
N GLY A 264 -1.63 14.27 -33.99
CA GLY A 264 -0.95 13.09 -33.45
C GLY A 264 -1.67 12.44 -32.27
N GLU A 265 -1.07 11.38 -31.76
CA GLU A 265 -1.51 10.66 -30.56
C GLU A 265 -0.87 11.28 -29.31
N HIS A 266 -1.69 11.50 -28.28
CA HIS A 266 -1.28 12.11 -27.01
C HIS A 266 -1.76 11.26 -25.85
N ILE A 267 -0.84 10.88 -24.97
CA ILE A 267 -1.16 10.19 -23.72
C ILE A 267 -1.28 11.25 -22.63
N ILE A 268 -2.48 11.41 -22.08
CA ILE A 268 -2.74 12.36 -20.99
C ILE A 268 -2.91 11.56 -19.69
N LYS A 269 -2.12 11.94 -18.69
CA LYS A 269 -2.12 11.32 -17.36
C LYS A 269 -2.94 12.16 -16.39
N LEU A 270 -3.85 11.53 -15.65
CA LEU A 270 -4.54 12.09 -14.49
C LEU A 270 -3.98 11.49 -13.19
N VAL A 271 -3.73 12.36 -12.21
CA VAL A 271 -3.58 11.99 -10.80
C VAL A 271 -4.57 12.84 -10.00
N VAL A 272 -5.28 12.22 -9.06
CA VAL A 272 -6.14 12.93 -8.11
C VAL A 272 -5.56 12.83 -6.71
N ASN A 273 -5.81 13.84 -5.87
CA ASN A 273 -5.30 13.94 -4.50
C ASN A 273 -6.44 14.36 -3.57
N ASP A 274 -6.56 13.72 -2.42
CA ASP A 274 -7.63 13.93 -1.43
C ASP A 274 -7.27 14.96 -0.33
N GLY A 275 -6.14 15.65 -0.49
CA GLY A 275 -5.50 16.52 0.50
C GLY A 275 -4.45 15.83 1.37
N ARG A 276 -4.28 14.50 1.24
CA ARG A 276 -3.32 13.70 2.01
C ARG A 276 -2.41 12.87 1.14
N THR A 277 -2.97 12.14 0.17
CA THR A 277 -2.26 11.20 -0.68
C THR A 277 -2.69 11.32 -2.15
N ASP A 278 -1.74 11.04 -3.03
CA ASP A 278 -1.98 10.93 -4.47
C ASP A 278 -2.58 9.56 -4.83
N SER A 279 -3.41 9.53 -5.86
CA SER A 279 -3.87 8.30 -6.50
C SER A 279 -2.75 7.62 -7.29
N GLN A 280 -2.96 6.34 -7.63
CA GLN A 280 -2.30 5.79 -8.82
C GLN A 280 -2.75 6.58 -10.07
N PRO A 281 -1.87 6.74 -11.07
CA PRO A 281 -2.22 7.47 -12.28
C PRO A 281 -3.22 6.68 -13.13
N ASP A 282 -4.13 7.41 -13.77
CA ASP A 282 -4.95 6.90 -14.87
C ASP A 282 -4.63 7.66 -16.16
N TYR A 283 -4.90 7.05 -17.31
CA TYR A 283 -4.48 7.57 -18.61
C TYR A 283 -5.64 7.60 -19.60
N VAL A 284 -5.70 8.66 -20.39
CA VAL A 284 -6.58 8.78 -21.56
C VAL A 284 -5.73 9.07 -22.79
N ILE A 285 -5.99 8.34 -23.88
CA ILE A 285 -5.34 8.53 -25.17
C ILE A 285 -6.23 9.45 -26.01
N ILE A 286 -5.63 10.52 -26.52
CA ILE A 286 -6.30 11.48 -27.39
C ILE A 286 -5.58 11.51 -28.72
N GLU A 287 -6.30 11.10 -29.76
CA GLU A 287 -5.78 11.11 -31.11
C GLU A 287 -6.39 12.26 -31.92
N VAL A 288 -5.54 13.17 -32.37
CA VAL A 288 -5.93 14.31 -33.20
C VAL A 288 -5.52 14.04 -34.65
N LEU A 289 -6.51 13.89 -35.53
CA LEU A 289 -6.31 13.51 -36.93
C LEU A 289 -6.81 14.58 -37.89
N THR A 290 -6.20 14.66 -39.07
CA THR A 290 -6.81 15.36 -40.20
C THR A 290 -7.93 14.51 -40.81
N PRO A 291 -8.86 15.11 -41.59
CA PRO A 291 -9.85 14.33 -42.35
C PRO A 291 -9.21 13.25 -43.24
N ALA A 292 -8.09 13.57 -43.89
CA ALA A 292 -7.36 12.62 -44.73
C ALA A 292 -6.81 11.44 -43.90
N GLN A 293 -6.23 11.70 -42.74
CA GLN A 293 -5.74 10.65 -41.84
C GLN A 293 -6.86 9.76 -41.32
N GLN A 294 -8.01 10.34 -40.95
CA GLN A 294 -9.18 9.57 -40.51
C GLN A 294 -9.71 8.65 -41.63
N ILE A 295 -9.81 9.16 -42.85
CA ILE A 295 -10.24 8.38 -44.02
C ILE A 295 -9.27 7.23 -44.27
N LYS A 296 -7.96 7.50 -44.20
CA LYS A 296 -6.93 6.48 -44.36
C LYS A 296 -7.06 5.39 -43.30
N LYS A 297 -7.19 5.74 -42.02
CA LYS A 297 -7.38 4.77 -40.93
C LYS A 297 -8.62 3.90 -41.16
N LEU A 298 -9.76 4.51 -41.46
CA LEU A 298 -10.99 3.77 -41.72
C LEU A 298 -10.85 2.83 -42.93
N ARG A 299 -10.12 3.27 -43.97
CA ARG A 299 -9.82 2.42 -45.13
C ARG A 299 -8.96 1.23 -44.74
N ASP A 300 -7.92 1.44 -43.95
CA ASP A 300 -7.02 0.38 -43.49
C ASP A 300 -7.75 -0.64 -42.58
N GLU A 301 -8.64 -0.17 -41.70
CA GLU A 301 -9.53 -1.04 -40.90
C GLU A 301 -10.46 -1.88 -41.77
N LYS A 302 -11.03 -1.29 -42.83
CA LYS A 302 -11.89 -2.02 -43.77
C LYS A 302 -11.12 -3.06 -44.59
N LEU A 303 -9.88 -2.77 -44.98
CA LEU A 303 -9.01 -3.74 -45.63
C LEU A 303 -8.71 -4.94 -44.72
N LEU A 304 -8.47 -4.70 -43.43
CA LEU A 304 -8.27 -5.79 -42.47
C LEU A 304 -9.56 -6.61 -42.26
N LEU A 305 -10.72 -5.96 -42.27
CA LEU A 305 -12.00 -6.66 -42.19
C LEU A 305 -12.26 -7.51 -43.43
N LEU A 306 -11.89 -7.03 -44.63
CA LEU A 306 -11.96 -7.80 -45.87
C LEU A 306 -11.12 -9.07 -45.80
N GLU A 307 -9.87 -8.98 -45.34
CA GLU A 307 -9.00 -10.15 -45.15
C GLU A 307 -9.63 -11.17 -44.18
N ARG A 308 -10.25 -10.69 -43.09
CA ARG A 308 -10.94 -11.56 -42.13
C ARG A 308 -12.16 -12.26 -42.76
N ILE A 309 -12.93 -11.56 -43.59
CA ILE A 309 -14.08 -12.15 -44.29
C ILE A 309 -13.60 -13.22 -45.27
N GLU A 310 -12.54 -12.97 -46.04
CA GLU A 310 -11.98 -13.96 -46.97
C GLU A 310 -11.55 -15.23 -46.26
N LEU A 311 -10.84 -15.10 -45.14
CA LEU A 311 -10.43 -16.25 -44.32
C LEU A 311 -11.62 -16.99 -43.69
N THR A 312 -12.72 -16.29 -43.40
CA THR A 312 -13.92 -16.90 -42.83
C THR A 312 -14.67 -17.68 -43.91
N LEU A 313 -14.86 -17.09 -45.09
CA LEU A 313 -15.45 -17.74 -46.26
C LEU A 313 -14.71 -19.03 -46.63
N GLU A 314 -13.37 -19.04 -46.60
CA GLU A 314 -12.58 -20.25 -46.85
C GLU A 314 -12.89 -21.37 -45.84
N LYS A 315 -12.98 -21.03 -44.55
CA LYS A 315 -13.31 -22.01 -43.49
C LYS A 315 -14.74 -22.51 -43.60
N GLU A 316 -15.68 -21.63 -43.90
CA GLU A 316 -17.08 -22.02 -44.08
C GLU A 316 -17.25 -22.93 -45.30
N GLN A 317 -16.53 -22.69 -46.39
CA GLN A 317 -16.51 -23.60 -47.55
C GLN A 317 -15.92 -24.98 -47.20
N GLN A 318 -14.90 -25.03 -46.35
CA GLN A 318 -14.38 -26.31 -45.84
C GLN A 318 -15.44 -27.04 -45.00
N VAL A 319 -16.18 -26.32 -44.14
CA VAL A 319 -17.28 -26.89 -43.37
C VAL A 319 -18.39 -27.42 -44.28
N ILE A 320 -18.80 -26.67 -45.31
CA ILE A 320 -19.79 -27.15 -46.29
C ILE A 320 -19.32 -28.45 -46.95
N SER A 321 -18.05 -28.53 -47.36
CA SER A 321 -17.47 -29.73 -47.96
C SER A 321 -17.52 -30.94 -47.02
N GLU A 322 -17.24 -30.74 -45.74
CA GLU A 322 -17.33 -31.79 -44.72
C GLU A 322 -18.79 -32.23 -44.45
N LEU A 323 -19.72 -31.27 -44.37
CA LEU A 323 -21.15 -31.59 -44.21
C LEU A 323 -21.68 -32.35 -45.43
N ASP A 324 -21.24 -32.00 -46.63
CA ASP A 324 -21.56 -32.73 -47.86
C ASP A 324 -21.02 -34.17 -47.84
N ASN A 325 -19.76 -34.36 -47.45
CA ASN A 325 -19.18 -35.70 -47.29
C ASN A 325 -19.99 -36.57 -46.30
N ARG A 326 -20.48 -35.99 -45.21
CA ARG A 326 -21.34 -36.71 -44.24
C ARG A 326 -22.70 -37.06 -44.82
N LEU A 327 -23.33 -36.12 -45.53
CA LEU A 327 -24.60 -36.33 -46.22
C LEU A 327 -24.51 -37.46 -47.26
N ASP A 328 -23.41 -37.51 -48.02
CA ASP A 328 -23.16 -38.49 -49.08
C ASP A 328 -22.76 -39.87 -48.52
N SER A 329 -21.91 -39.92 -47.50
CA SER A 329 -21.46 -41.18 -46.89
C SER A 329 -22.53 -41.84 -46.01
N GLY A 330 -23.46 -41.06 -45.46
CA GLY A 330 -24.44 -41.53 -44.48
C GLY A 330 -23.87 -41.68 -43.06
N ASP A 331 -22.60 -41.33 -42.84
CA ASP A 331 -21.98 -41.32 -41.51
C ASP A 331 -22.22 -39.97 -40.83
N TYR A 332 -23.26 -39.93 -40.00
CA TYR A 332 -23.69 -38.72 -39.30
C TYR A 332 -23.11 -38.59 -37.88
N GLY A 333 -22.39 -39.61 -37.38
CA GLY A 333 -21.97 -39.66 -35.98
C GLY A 333 -23.17 -39.60 -35.02
N ASP A 334 -23.13 -38.65 -34.08
CA ASP A 334 -24.20 -38.44 -33.09
C ASP A 334 -25.36 -37.56 -33.60
N LEU A 335 -25.23 -36.99 -34.80
CA LEU A 335 -26.24 -36.10 -35.38
C LEU A 335 -27.20 -36.85 -36.29
N THR A 336 -28.35 -36.24 -36.54
CA THR A 336 -29.30 -36.67 -37.56
C THR A 336 -29.00 -36.02 -38.91
N ARG A 337 -29.50 -36.65 -39.99
CA ARG A 337 -29.43 -36.09 -41.35
C ARG A 337 -30.06 -34.70 -41.45
N ASP A 338 -31.18 -34.48 -40.74
CA ASP A 338 -31.90 -33.21 -40.75
C ASP A 338 -31.10 -32.11 -40.04
N GLU A 339 -30.42 -32.43 -38.93
CA GLU A 339 -29.53 -31.50 -38.23
C GLU A 339 -28.34 -31.10 -39.08
N ILE A 340 -27.70 -32.06 -39.77
CA ILE A 340 -26.59 -31.77 -40.70
C ILE A 340 -27.08 -30.93 -41.88
N THR A 341 -28.27 -31.22 -42.42
CA THR A 341 -28.88 -30.44 -43.51
C THR A 341 -29.20 -29.02 -43.07
N ALA A 342 -29.76 -28.85 -41.88
CA ALA A 342 -30.07 -27.55 -41.29
C ALA A 342 -28.79 -26.74 -41.03
N ALA A 343 -27.75 -27.38 -40.47
CA ALA A 343 -26.44 -26.76 -40.26
C ALA A 343 -25.83 -26.30 -41.59
N LYS A 344 -25.87 -27.15 -42.62
CA LYS A 344 -25.40 -26.81 -43.97
C LYS A 344 -26.14 -25.58 -44.51
N GLN A 345 -27.47 -25.56 -44.44
CA GLN A 345 -28.28 -24.42 -44.90
C GLN A 345 -27.95 -23.14 -44.14
N ALA A 346 -27.74 -23.23 -42.82
CA ALA A 346 -27.36 -22.08 -41.99
C ALA A 346 -25.99 -21.51 -42.41
N VAL A 347 -24.98 -22.37 -42.61
CA VAL A 347 -23.65 -21.95 -43.08
C VAL A 347 -23.72 -21.38 -44.50
N GLN A 348 -24.52 -21.96 -45.41
CA GLN A 348 -24.72 -21.42 -46.75
C GLN A 348 -25.34 -20.02 -46.74
N ALA A 349 -26.29 -19.77 -45.84
CA ALA A 349 -26.89 -18.45 -45.67
C ALA A 349 -25.87 -17.43 -45.14
N ALA A 350 -24.99 -17.83 -44.22
CA ALA A 350 -23.90 -16.99 -43.71
C ALA A 350 -22.92 -16.62 -44.83
N ILE A 351 -22.46 -17.60 -45.62
CA ILE A 351 -21.58 -17.38 -46.78
C ILE A 351 -22.17 -16.34 -47.73
N LEU A 352 -23.47 -16.42 -48.04
CA LEU A 352 -24.12 -15.45 -48.95
C LEU A 352 -24.08 -14.03 -48.38
N PHE A 353 -24.40 -13.87 -47.09
CA PHE A 353 -24.35 -12.58 -46.42
C PHE A 353 -22.93 -12.02 -46.38
N GLU A 354 -21.93 -12.84 -46.09
CA GLU A 354 -20.53 -12.44 -46.08
C GLU A 354 -20.02 -12.02 -47.46
N GLN A 355 -20.42 -12.72 -48.53
CA GLN A 355 -20.11 -12.36 -49.91
C GLN A 355 -20.71 -11.01 -50.30
N GLU A 356 -21.97 -10.74 -49.94
CA GLU A 356 -22.58 -9.43 -50.18
C GLU A 356 -21.88 -8.33 -49.39
N SER A 357 -21.59 -8.56 -48.10
CA SER A 357 -20.85 -7.63 -47.24
C SER A 357 -19.46 -7.32 -47.81
N LYS A 358 -18.76 -8.34 -48.33
CA LYS A 358 -17.46 -8.19 -48.99
C LYS A 358 -17.53 -7.18 -50.14
N VAL A 359 -18.50 -7.31 -51.05
CA VAL A 359 -18.66 -6.40 -52.20
C VAL A 359 -18.87 -4.96 -51.74
N TYR A 360 -19.72 -4.72 -50.74
CA TYR A 360 -19.94 -3.38 -50.20
C TYR A 360 -18.69 -2.80 -49.54
N LEU A 361 -17.91 -3.63 -48.84
CA LEU A 361 -16.67 -3.21 -48.22
C LEU A 361 -15.58 -2.88 -49.25
N GLU A 362 -15.45 -3.67 -50.31
CA GLU A 362 -14.52 -3.39 -51.42
C GLU A 362 -14.83 -2.05 -52.10
N GLN A 363 -16.10 -1.84 -52.47
CA GLN A 363 -16.57 -0.59 -53.07
C GLN A 363 -16.30 0.61 -52.15
N SER A 364 -16.67 0.49 -50.86
CA SER A 364 -16.43 1.54 -49.89
C SER A 364 -14.93 1.83 -49.72
N THR A 365 -14.08 0.82 -49.78
CA THR A 365 -12.62 0.95 -49.62
C THR A 365 -11.99 1.70 -50.81
N GLU A 366 -12.48 1.45 -52.03
CA GLU A 366 -12.03 2.20 -53.22
C GLU A 366 -12.52 3.64 -53.18
N HIS A 367 -13.77 3.89 -52.76
CA HIS A 367 -14.26 5.27 -52.57
C HIS A 367 -13.44 6.04 -51.51
N LEU A 368 -13.05 5.39 -50.41
CA LEU A 368 -12.19 6.01 -49.40
C LEU A 368 -10.78 6.30 -49.92
N LYS A 369 -10.25 5.44 -50.81
CA LYS A 369 -8.95 5.66 -51.47
C LYS A 369 -8.97 6.90 -52.37
N ASP A 370 -10.03 7.06 -53.15
CA ASP A 370 -10.21 8.23 -54.02
C ASP A 370 -10.40 9.51 -53.21
N ALA A 371 -11.21 9.45 -52.14
CA ALA A 371 -11.38 10.55 -51.20
C ALA A 371 -10.06 10.95 -50.51
N TYR A 372 -9.25 9.96 -50.12
CA TYR A 372 -7.93 10.20 -49.53
C TYR A 372 -7.01 10.95 -50.50
N LYS A 373 -6.89 10.48 -51.75
CA LYS A 373 -6.10 11.16 -52.80
C LYS A 373 -6.55 12.60 -53.06
N ALA A 374 -7.85 12.88 -52.98
CA ALA A 374 -8.38 14.23 -53.19
C ALA A 374 -8.02 15.20 -52.05
N LEU A 375 -7.80 14.70 -50.84
CA LEU A 375 -7.52 15.49 -49.63
C LEU A 375 -6.01 15.60 -49.31
N ASP A 376 -5.19 14.74 -49.90
CA ASP A 376 -3.73 14.69 -49.77
C ASP A 376 -3.09 14.56 -51.17
N PRO A 377 -3.17 15.62 -52.00
CA PRO A 377 -2.87 15.58 -53.44
C PRO A 377 -1.38 15.47 -53.81
#